data_AF-A0A0D8HIT2-F1
#
_entry.id   AF-A0A0D8HIT2-F1
#
_cell.length_a   1.000
_cell.length_b   1.000
_cell.length_c   1.000
_cell.angle_alpha   90.00
_cell.angle_beta   90.00
_cell.angle_gamma   90.00
#
_symmetry.space_group_name_H-M   'P 1'
#
loop_
_entity.id
_entity.type
_entity.pdbx_description
1 polymer ?
#
loop_
_entity_poly.entity_id
_entity_poly.type
_entity_poly.pdbx_seq_one_letter_code
_entity_poly.pdbx_strand_id
1 'polypeptide(L)'
;MKQARDAVAWIAMNIGMVFALVGIFSFLATQSIFQQGTLANSAKTIMASSAVRADISNAITSSITNTLGTTSPQSANEVNLALQKTFENASVQNIFANALSEAQSHLNGASLGPITIGGPTFQNTLASSLQPIDPSLASLVQKTPLVINIPGTSLPNLGIIKRALPRVERDAFVGAGLLLGFAFIIAAKRRHVIEAIGWRLIAISFFNAFVFFILPQWIIPMLAISWGPVASIVLKAIGGPVIATYITIFVTGIGCISLPRFIPFL
;
A
#
# COMPACT_ATOMS: atom_id res chain seq x y z
N MET A 1 39.21 24.83 17.35
CA MET A 1 38.03 24.40 18.16
C MET A 1 36.68 24.58 17.45
N LYS A 2 36.39 25.74 16.83
CA LYS A 2 35.10 25.99 16.15
C LYS A 2 34.77 24.98 15.03
N GLN A 3 35.73 24.71 14.13
CA GLN A 3 35.56 23.74 13.05
C GLN A 3 35.24 22.31 13.55
N ALA A 4 35.91 21.87 14.63
CA ALA A 4 35.65 20.55 15.23
C ALA A 4 34.24 20.47 15.82
N ARG A 5 33.77 21.53 16.50
CA ARG A 5 32.40 21.59 17.03
C ARG A 5 31.35 21.53 15.91
N ASP A 6 31.55 22.28 14.84
CA ASP A 6 30.62 22.29 13.70
C ASP A 6 30.59 20.93 12.98
N ALA A 7 31.74 20.25 12.86
CA ALA A 7 31.81 18.90 12.31
C ALA A 7 31.02 17.88 13.15
N VAL A 8 31.20 17.91 14.49
CA VAL A 8 30.46 17.03 15.41
C VAL A 8 28.96 17.31 15.34
N ALA A 9 28.55 18.58 15.32
CA ALA A 9 27.14 18.94 15.18
C ALA A 9 26.56 18.44 13.85
N TRP A 10 27.31 18.55 12.76
CA TRP A 10 26.87 18.05 11.45
C TRP A 10 26.72 16.52 11.43
N ILE A 11 27.66 15.78 12.02
CA ILE A 11 27.55 14.31 12.15
C ILE A 11 26.32 13.94 12.98
N ALA A 12 26.16 14.54 14.16
CA ALA A 12 25.01 14.29 15.02
C ALA A 12 23.69 14.62 14.31
N MET A 13 23.63 15.72 13.58
CA MET A 13 22.47 16.10 12.77
C MET A 13 22.14 15.03 11.72
N ASN A 14 23.14 14.54 10.98
CA ASN A 14 22.90 13.52 9.95
C ASN A 14 22.39 12.21 10.54
N ILE A 15 23.02 11.73 11.62
CA ILE A 15 22.57 10.52 12.30
C ILE A 15 21.16 10.72 12.86
N GLY A 16 20.90 11.86 13.51
CA GLY A 16 19.57 12.21 14.01
C GLY A 16 18.50 12.25 12.90
N MET A 17 18.85 12.75 11.71
CA MET A 17 17.95 12.73 10.55
C MET A 17 17.71 11.32 10.00
N VAL A 18 18.70 10.43 10.05
CA VAL A 18 18.50 9.00 9.70
C VAL A 18 17.52 8.36 10.68
N PHE A 19 17.67 8.62 11.98
CA PHE A 19 16.70 8.17 12.98
C PHE A 19 15.31 8.76 12.73
N ALA A 20 15.21 10.07 12.43
CA ALA A 20 13.93 10.69 12.11
C ALA A 20 13.28 10.06 10.88
N LEU A 21 14.05 9.75 9.84
CA LEU A 21 13.59 9.02 8.65
C LEU A 21 13.04 7.65 9.02
N VAL A 22 13.77 6.86 9.80
CA VAL A 22 13.31 5.54 10.26
C VAL A 22 12.02 5.67 11.07
N GLY A 23 11.92 6.67 11.96
CA GLY A 23 10.70 6.95 12.72
C GLY A 23 9.52 7.31 11.82
N ILE A 24 9.72 8.23 10.86
CA ILE A 24 8.72 8.63 9.89
C ILE A 24 8.27 7.43 9.05
N PHE A 25 9.18 6.64 8.47
CA PHE A 25 8.82 5.46 7.70
C PHE A 25 8.07 4.43 8.53
N SER A 26 8.47 4.24 9.80
CA SER A 26 7.80 3.31 10.70
C SER A 26 6.37 3.76 10.99
N PHE A 27 6.19 5.04 11.30
CA PHE A 27 4.87 5.66 11.50
C PHE A 27 4.00 5.59 10.23
N LEU A 28 4.57 5.89 9.06
CA LEU A 28 3.85 5.80 7.80
C LEU A 28 3.43 4.36 7.51
N ALA A 29 4.29 3.37 7.79
CA ALA A 29 3.96 1.97 7.59
C ALA A 29 2.82 1.52 8.53
N THR A 30 2.83 1.94 9.80
CA THR A 30 1.76 1.61 10.76
C THR A 30 0.41 2.22 10.37
N GLN A 31 0.42 3.43 9.83
CA GLN A 31 -0.77 4.15 9.37
C GLN A 31 -1.24 3.77 7.96
N SER A 32 -0.53 2.89 7.25
CA SER A 32 -0.85 2.55 5.86
C SER A 32 -1.03 1.05 5.68
N ILE A 33 0.04 0.31 5.38
CA ILE A 33 0.03 -1.13 5.07
C ILE A 33 -0.49 -1.94 6.27
N PHE A 34 -0.12 -1.55 7.49
CA PHE A 34 -0.43 -2.31 8.70
C PHE A 34 -1.74 -1.88 9.40
N GLN A 35 -2.41 -0.82 8.93
CA GLN A 35 -3.68 -0.36 9.48
C GLN A 35 -4.81 -1.29 9.06
N GLN A 36 -5.43 -1.99 10.02
CA GLN A 36 -6.49 -2.96 9.73
C GLN A 36 -7.65 -2.30 8.99
N GLY A 37 -8.11 -2.97 7.93
CA GLY A 37 -9.27 -2.53 7.15
C GLY A 37 -8.94 -1.58 6.02
N THR A 38 -7.72 -1.03 5.92
CA THR A 38 -7.36 -0.13 4.80
C THR A 38 -7.50 -0.81 3.44
N LEU A 39 -7.03 -2.06 3.30
CA LEU A 39 -7.20 -2.83 2.05
C LEU A 39 -8.66 -3.24 1.81
N ALA A 40 -9.40 -3.63 2.85
CA ALA A 40 -10.81 -4.00 2.73
C ALA A 40 -11.68 -2.80 2.34
N ASN A 41 -11.43 -1.62 2.93
CA ASN A 41 -12.12 -0.36 2.59
C ASN A 41 -11.81 0.08 1.16
N SER A 42 -10.59 -0.20 0.71
CA SER A 42 -10.15 0.08 -0.66
C SER A 42 -10.58 -0.99 -1.66
N ALA A 43 -11.14 -2.12 -1.21
CA ALA A 43 -11.53 -3.22 -2.08
C ALA A 43 -12.58 -2.77 -3.12
N LYS A 44 -13.52 -1.91 -2.73
CA LYS A 44 -14.49 -1.33 -3.66
C LYS A 44 -13.80 -0.49 -4.74
N THR A 45 -12.82 0.32 -4.37
CA THR A 45 -12.03 1.13 -5.32
C THR A 45 -11.16 0.26 -6.23
N ILE A 46 -10.56 -0.81 -5.68
CA ILE A 46 -9.78 -1.80 -6.42
C ILE A 46 -10.67 -2.53 -7.43
N MET A 47 -11.83 -3.01 -7.01
CA MET A 47 -12.79 -3.72 -7.87
C MET A 47 -13.52 -2.80 -8.86
N ALA A 48 -13.62 -1.50 -8.60
CA ALA A 48 -14.17 -0.54 -9.56
C ALA A 48 -13.28 -0.41 -10.82
N SER A 49 -11.97 -0.63 -10.68
CA SER A 49 -11.03 -0.55 -11.80
C SER A 49 -11.31 -1.63 -12.84
N SER A 50 -11.49 -1.20 -14.10
CA SER A 50 -11.64 -2.09 -15.25
C SER A 50 -10.40 -2.95 -15.48
N ALA A 51 -9.20 -2.40 -15.26
CA ALA A 51 -7.95 -3.14 -15.41
C ALA A 51 -7.85 -4.30 -14.40
N VAL A 52 -8.16 -4.03 -13.12
CA VAL A 52 -8.17 -5.07 -12.07
C VAL A 52 -9.22 -6.13 -12.39
N ARG A 53 -10.44 -5.71 -12.78
CA ARG A 53 -11.49 -6.65 -13.18
C ARG A 53 -11.09 -7.49 -14.39
N ALA A 54 -10.41 -6.91 -15.37
CA ALA A 54 -9.92 -7.62 -16.54
C ALA A 54 -8.87 -8.67 -16.16
N ASP A 55 -7.89 -8.31 -15.31
CA ASP A 55 -6.85 -9.25 -14.87
C ASP A 55 -7.43 -10.40 -14.04
N ILE A 56 -8.33 -10.09 -13.10
CA ILE A 56 -9.05 -11.11 -12.32
C ILE A 56 -9.90 -11.98 -13.25
N SER A 57 -10.63 -11.37 -14.19
CA SER A 57 -11.44 -12.11 -15.16
C SER A 57 -10.59 -13.06 -16.00
N ASN A 58 -9.45 -12.59 -16.49
CA ASN A 58 -8.52 -13.40 -17.29
C ASN A 58 -7.93 -14.55 -16.48
N ALA A 59 -7.55 -14.31 -15.22
CA ALA A 59 -7.04 -15.35 -14.33
C ALA A 59 -8.11 -16.40 -14.01
N ILE A 60 -9.33 -15.97 -13.68
CA ILE A 60 -10.46 -16.87 -13.41
C ILE A 60 -10.85 -17.64 -14.68
N THR A 61 -10.95 -16.97 -15.82
CA THR A 61 -11.26 -17.60 -17.12
C THR A 61 -10.21 -18.66 -17.46
N SER A 62 -8.92 -18.37 -17.26
CA SER A 62 -7.84 -19.35 -17.47
C SER A 62 -7.97 -20.54 -16.53
N SER A 63 -8.33 -20.31 -15.27
CA SER A 63 -8.54 -21.39 -14.29
C SER A 63 -9.78 -22.25 -14.63
N ILE A 64 -10.89 -21.61 -15.01
CA ILE A 64 -12.14 -22.26 -15.39
C ILE A 64 -11.95 -23.07 -16.67
N THR A 65 -11.35 -22.50 -17.71
CA THR A 65 -11.11 -23.20 -18.98
C THR A 65 -10.20 -24.43 -18.80
N ASN A 66 -9.15 -24.32 -17.98
CA ASN A 66 -8.31 -25.45 -17.61
C ASN A 66 -9.07 -26.53 -16.81
N THR A 67 -9.96 -26.13 -15.91
CA THR A 67 -10.71 -27.06 -15.04
C THR A 67 -11.86 -27.75 -15.77
N LEU A 68 -12.54 -27.03 -16.66
CA LEU A 68 -13.71 -27.50 -17.38
C LEU A 68 -13.36 -28.16 -18.73
N GLY A 69 -12.10 -28.11 -19.15
CA GLY A 69 -11.64 -28.68 -20.43
C GLY A 69 -12.19 -27.95 -21.66
N THR A 70 -12.75 -26.75 -21.49
CA THR A 70 -13.33 -25.94 -22.57
C THR A 70 -12.21 -25.15 -23.26
N THR A 71 -11.64 -25.70 -24.32
CA THR A 71 -10.55 -25.07 -25.10
C THR A 71 -11.02 -24.13 -26.20
N SER A 72 -12.35 -23.97 -26.39
CA SER A 72 -12.88 -23.12 -27.47
C SER A 72 -12.71 -21.63 -27.14
N PRO A 73 -12.09 -20.82 -28.03
CA PRO A 73 -11.95 -19.37 -27.84
C PRO A 73 -13.30 -18.64 -27.62
N GLN A 74 -14.38 -19.17 -28.19
CA GLN A 74 -15.72 -18.61 -28.06
C GLN A 74 -16.23 -18.73 -26.61
N SER A 75 -15.99 -19.88 -25.97
CA SER A 75 -16.35 -20.10 -24.56
C SER A 75 -15.58 -19.18 -23.60
N ALA A 76 -14.33 -18.83 -23.91
CA ALA A 76 -13.54 -17.92 -23.09
C ALA A 76 -14.10 -16.48 -23.09
N ASN A 77 -14.57 -15.99 -24.25
CA ASN A 77 -15.20 -14.67 -24.35
C ASN A 77 -16.54 -14.60 -23.61
N GLU A 78 -17.35 -15.66 -23.72
CA GLU A 78 -18.64 -15.79 -23.03
C GLU A 78 -18.47 -15.82 -21.51
N VAL A 79 -17.47 -16.58 -21.02
CA VAL A 79 -17.08 -16.60 -19.60
C VAL A 79 -16.63 -15.23 -19.14
N ASN A 80 -15.82 -14.52 -19.93
CA ASN A 80 -15.35 -13.18 -19.57
C ASN A 80 -16.51 -12.17 -19.45
N LEU A 81 -17.47 -12.19 -20.38
CA LEU A 81 -18.66 -11.34 -20.30
C LEU A 81 -19.53 -11.66 -19.07
N ALA A 82 -19.70 -12.94 -18.75
CA ALA A 82 -20.42 -13.35 -17.54
C ALA A 82 -19.69 -12.94 -16.26
N LEU A 83 -18.36 -13.04 -16.23
CA LEU A 83 -17.54 -12.58 -15.11
C LEU A 83 -17.64 -11.07 -14.89
N GLN A 84 -17.67 -10.27 -15.96
CA GLN A 84 -17.87 -8.82 -15.86
C GLN A 84 -19.18 -8.48 -15.14
N LYS A 85 -20.30 -9.11 -15.55
CA LYS A 85 -21.60 -8.97 -14.86
C LYS A 85 -21.56 -9.48 -13.43
N THR A 86 -20.83 -10.57 -13.19
CA THR A 86 -20.67 -11.17 -11.86
C THR A 86 -19.95 -10.20 -10.91
N PHE A 87 -18.94 -9.46 -11.38
CA PHE A 87 -18.22 -8.47 -10.57
C PHE A 87 -19.02 -7.20 -10.25
N GLU A 88 -20.12 -6.95 -10.96
CA GLU A 88 -21.05 -5.86 -10.64
C GLU A 88 -21.96 -6.21 -9.45
N ASN A 89 -22.05 -7.51 -9.08
CA ASN A 89 -22.85 -7.94 -7.95
C ASN A 89 -22.18 -7.58 -6.61
N ALA A 90 -22.91 -6.88 -5.73
CA ALA A 90 -22.42 -6.44 -4.43
C ALA A 90 -21.95 -7.59 -3.52
N SER A 91 -22.63 -8.75 -3.56
CA SER A 91 -22.23 -9.93 -2.79
C SER A 91 -20.89 -10.48 -3.26
N VAL A 92 -20.63 -10.46 -4.57
CA VAL A 92 -19.33 -10.86 -5.14
C VAL A 92 -18.24 -9.86 -4.74
N GLN A 93 -18.51 -8.56 -4.82
CA GLN A 93 -17.55 -7.55 -4.35
C GLN A 93 -17.18 -7.73 -2.88
N ASN A 94 -18.15 -8.13 -2.03
CA ASN A 94 -17.88 -8.45 -0.63
C ASN A 94 -16.98 -9.68 -0.46
N ILE A 95 -17.08 -10.71 -1.32
CA ILE A 95 -16.17 -11.85 -1.31
C ILE A 95 -14.73 -11.39 -1.58
N PHE A 96 -14.52 -10.54 -2.58
CA PHE A 96 -13.20 -9.97 -2.86
C PHE A 96 -12.69 -9.07 -1.74
N ALA A 97 -13.57 -8.26 -1.13
CA ALA A 97 -13.22 -7.43 0.02
C ALA A 97 -12.78 -8.28 1.23
N ASN A 98 -13.47 -9.39 1.49
CA ASN A 98 -13.11 -10.34 2.54
C ASN A 98 -11.78 -11.02 2.23
N ALA A 99 -11.54 -11.46 1.00
CA ALA A 99 -10.26 -12.04 0.60
C ALA A 99 -9.10 -11.03 0.74
N LEU A 100 -9.30 -9.76 0.41
CA LEU A 100 -8.31 -8.70 0.65
C LEU A 100 -8.09 -8.43 2.15
N SER A 101 -9.14 -8.55 2.96
CA SER A 101 -9.04 -8.48 4.42
C SER A 101 -8.25 -9.64 5.00
N GLU A 102 -8.49 -10.86 4.52
CA GLU A 102 -7.72 -12.07 4.86
C GLU A 102 -6.26 -11.92 4.43
N ALA A 103 -6.01 -11.39 3.23
CA ALA A 103 -4.67 -11.08 2.74
C ALA A 103 -3.95 -10.12 3.67
N GLN A 104 -4.61 -9.04 4.07
CA GLN A 104 -4.06 -8.08 4.99
C GLN A 104 -3.81 -8.70 6.38
N SER A 105 -4.73 -9.55 6.86
CA SER A 105 -4.58 -10.28 8.12
C SER A 105 -3.35 -11.20 8.08
N HIS A 106 -3.12 -11.88 6.95
CA HIS A 106 -1.95 -12.72 6.73
C HIS A 106 -0.65 -11.94 6.66
N LEU A 107 -0.61 -10.85 5.88
CA LEU A 107 0.53 -9.92 5.82
C LEU A 107 0.88 -9.40 7.22
N ASN A 108 -0.14 -9.12 8.03
CA ASN A 108 0.01 -8.64 9.40
C ASN A 108 0.40 -9.73 10.41
N GLY A 109 0.42 -11.00 10.00
CA GLY A 109 0.66 -12.16 10.86
C GLY A 109 -0.45 -12.45 11.87
N ALA A 110 -1.68 -11.95 11.63
CA ALA A 110 -2.86 -12.25 12.44
C ALA A 110 -3.57 -13.53 11.99
N SER A 111 -3.40 -13.95 10.74
CA SER A 111 -3.79 -15.25 10.21
C SER A 111 -2.60 -15.90 9.50
N LEU A 112 -2.59 -17.23 9.43
CA LEU A 112 -1.64 -18.01 8.62
C LEU A 112 -2.36 -18.93 7.62
N GLY A 113 -3.69 -18.92 7.63
CA GLY A 113 -4.52 -19.78 6.80
C GLY A 113 -4.45 -19.41 5.32
N PRO A 114 -4.94 -20.28 4.43
CA PRO A 114 -5.10 -19.94 3.02
C PRO A 114 -6.11 -18.79 2.88
N ILE A 115 -5.87 -17.92 1.90
CA ILE A 115 -6.88 -16.94 1.49
C ILE A 115 -7.81 -17.63 0.51
N THR A 116 -9.11 -17.50 0.76
CA THR A 116 -10.13 -18.15 -0.05
C THR A 116 -10.88 -17.11 -0.88
N ILE A 117 -10.86 -17.24 -2.20
CA ILE A 117 -11.65 -16.42 -3.12
C ILE A 117 -12.68 -17.32 -3.80
N GLY A 118 -13.97 -17.00 -3.67
CA GLY A 118 -15.05 -17.72 -4.35
C GLY A 118 -16.08 -18.28 -3.38
N GLY A 119 -16.51 -19.52 -3.63
CA GLY A 119 -17.53 -20.21 -2.84
C GLY A 119 -18.94 -20.13 -3.45
N PRO A 120 -19.96 -20.66 -2.73
CA PRO A 120 -21.29 -20.88 -3.29
C PRO A 120 -21.95 -19.61 -3.85
N THR A 121 -21.76 -18.47 -3.18
CA THR A 121 -22.32 -17.19 -3.64
C THR A 121 -21.70 -16.73 -4.97
N PHE A 122 -20.38 -16.84 -5.11
CA PHE A 122 -19.70 -16.50 -6.37
C PHE A 122 -20.15 -17.45 -7.48
N GLN A 123 -20.15 -18.75 -7.20
CA GLN A 123 -20.52 -19.81 -8.12
C GLN A 123 -21.97 -19.65 -8.63
N ASN A 124 -22.92 -19.39 -7.73
CA ASN A 124 -24.33 -19.17 -8.09
C ASN A 124 -24.52 -17.90 -8.92
N THR A 125 -23.79 -16.82 -8.59
CA THR A 125 -23.86 -15.56 -9.33
C THR A 125 -23.27 -15.71 -10.74
N LEU A 126 -22.14 -16.41 -10.86
CA LEU A 126 -21.52 -16.69 -12.16
C LEU A 126 -22.40 -17.60 -13.01
N ALA A 127 -22.93 -18.69 -12.44
CA ALA A 127 -23.87 -19.57 -13.13
C ALA A 127 -25.11 -18.81 -13.61
N SER A 128 -25.68 -17.94 -12.78
CA SER A 128 -26.83 -17.12 -13.16
C SER A 128 -26.51 -16.15 -14.30
N SER A 129 -25.28 -15.63 -14.34
CA SER A 129 -24.80 -14.75 -15.40
C SER A 129 -24.50 -15.50 -16.71
N LEU A 130 -24.12 -16.77 -16.61
CA LEU A 130 -23.87 -17.68 -17.73
C LEU A 130 -25.15 -18.31 -18.29
N GLN A 131 -26.19 -18.50 -17.48
CA GLN A 131 -27.45 -19.16 -17.87
C GLN A 131 -28.05 -18.65 -19.20
N PRO A 132 -28.12 -17.33 -19.49
CA PRO A 132 -28.65 -16.83 -20.75
C PRO A 132 -27.66 -16.93 -21.94
N ILE A 133 -26.39 -17.26 -21.69
CA ILE A 133 -25.33 -17.34 -22.71
C ILE A 133 -25.07 -18.80 -23.08
N ASP A 134 -24.79 -19.64 -22.09
CA ASP A 134 -24.58 -21.08 -22.23
C ASP A 134 -25.14 -21.83 -20.99
N PRO A 135 -26.35 -22.44 -21.10
CA PRO A 135 -26.97 -23.19 -20.02
C PRO A 135 -26.19 -24.44 -19.60
N SER A 136 -25.43 -25.05 -20.52
CA SER A 136 -24.64 -26.25 -20.25
C SER A 136 -23.44 -25.91 -19.38
N LEU A 137 -22.76 -24.81 -19.70
CA LEU A 137 -21.66 -24.27 -18.91
C LEU A 137 -22.12 -23.74 -17.55
N ALA A 138 -23.27 -23.08 -17.49
CA ALA A 138 -23.87 -22.64 -16.23
C ALA A 138 -24.15 -23.82 -15.27
N SER A 139 -24.70 -24.92 -15.80
CA SER A 139 -24.94 -26.16 -15.05
C SER A 139 -23.64 -26.81 -14.57
N LEU A 140 -22.59 -26.75 -15.39
CA LEU A 140 -21.26 -27.27 -15.06
C LEU A 140 -20.59 -26.44 -13.95
N VAL A 141 -20.71 -25.12 -14.04
CA VAL A 141 -20.25 -24.18 -12.99
C VAL A 141 -20.99 -24.44 -11.68
N GLN A 142 -22.31 -24.73 -11.68
CA GLN A 142 -23.04 -25.09 -10.46
C GLN A 142 -22.59 -26.42 -9.83
N LYS A 143 -22.02 -27.34 -10.60
CA LYS A 143 -21.53 -28.63 -10.09
C LYS A 143 -20.07 -28.59 -9.66
N THR A 144 -19.31 -27.61 -10.13
CA THR A 144 -17.87 -27.49 -9.87
C THR A 144 -17.61 -26.43 -8.79
N PRO A 145 -17.04 -26.79 -7.63
CA PRO A 145 -16.74 -25.81 -6.59
C PRO A 145 -15.68 -24.81 -7.10
N LEU A 146 -16.11 -23.58 -7.39
CA LEU A 146 -15.22 -22.49 -7.78
C LEU A 146 -14.65 -21.82 -6.53
N VAL A 147 -13.53 -22.37 -6.07
CA VAL A 147 -12.78 -21.86 -4.92
C VAL A 147 -11.31 -21.74 -5.31
N ILE A 148 -10.80 -20.52 -5.27
CA ILE A 148 -9.37 -20.23 -5.47
C ILE A 148 -8.76 -20.11 -4.09
N ASN A 149 -7.97 -21.10 -3.72
CA ASN A 149 -7.19 -21.08 -2.48
C ASN A 149 -5.79 -20.59 -2.79
N ILE A 150 -5.43 -19.43 -2.23
CA ILE A 150 -4.06 -18.93 -2.26
C ILE A 150 -3.37 -19.49 -1.00
N PRO A 151 -2.38 -20.40 -1.15
CA PRO A 151 -1.70 -20.98 0.00
C PRO A 151 -1.05 -19.88 0.85
N GLY A 152 -1.31 -19.86 2.15
CA GLY A 152 -0.69 -18.88 3.07
C GLY A 152 0.84 -18.91 3.05
N THR A 153 1.46 -20.04 2.72
CA THR A 153 2.92 -20.18 2.57
C THR A 153 3.50 -19.39 1.39
N SER A 154 2.67 -19.03 0.41
CA SER A 154 3.09 -18.23 -0.76
C SER A 154 3.08 -16.72 -0.47
N LEU A 155 2.51 -16.32 0.66
CA LEU A 155 2.32 -14.93 1.03
C LEU A 155 3.34 -14.52 2.10
N PRO A 156 4.01 -13.37 1.94
CA PRO A 156 4.95 -12.89 2.94
C PRO A 156 4.23 -12.61 4.25
N ASN A 157 4.83 -13.01 5.36
CA ASN A 157 4.34 -12.67 6.69
C ASN A 157 5.22 -11.57 7.29
N LEU A 158 4.66 -10.37 7.41
CA LEU A 158 5.32 -9.19 7.97
C LEU A 158 4.92 -8.96 9.43
N GLY A 159 4.30 -9.92 10.11
CA GLY A 159 3.82 -9.79 11.49
C GLY A 159 4.94 -9.54 12.51
N ILE A 160 6.17 -10.01 12.24
CA ILE A 160 7.34 -9.66 13.06
C ILE A 160 7.64 -8.15 12.91
N ILE A 161 7.65 -7.65 11.67
CA ILE A 161 7.89 -6.24 11.37
C ILE A 161 6.79 -5.38 11.99
N LYS A 162 5.52 -5.74 11.81
CA LYS A 162 4.37 -5.06 12.43
C LYS A 162 4.50 -4.92 13.94
N ARG A 163 4.94 -5.98 14.63
CA ARG A 163 5.12 -5.95 16.09
C ARG A 163 6.33 -5.13 16.53
N ALA A 164 7.39 -5.11 15.72
CA ALA A 164 8.59 -4.31 16.01
C ALA A 164 8.39 -2.81 15.72
N LEU A 165 7.55 -2.47 14.75
CA LEU A 165 7.37 -1.11 14.24
C LEU A 165 7.08 -0.05 15.31
N PRO A 166 6.11 -0.20 16.24
CA PRO A 166 5.84 0.83 17.25
C PRO A 166 7.04 1.09 18.17
N ARG A 167 7.82 0.04 18.47
CA ARG A 167 9.04 0.17 19.27
C ARG A 167 10.13 0.88 18.48
N VAL A 168 10.37 0.45 17.24
CA VAL A 168 11.36 1.08 16.34
C VAL A 168 11.00 2.55 16.11
N GLU A 169 9.73 2.86 15.87
CA GLU A 169 9.21 4.22 15.72
C GLU A 169 9.55 5.08 16.94
N ARG A 170 9.19 4.61 18.14
CA ARG A 170 9.46 5.31 19.40
C ARG A 170 10.96 5.53 19.61
N ASP A 171 11.75 4.46 19.53
CA ASP A 171 13.19 4.50 19.78
C ASP A 171 13.88 5.42 18.75
N ALA A 172 13.40 5.41 17.51
CA ALA A 172 13.92 6.27 16.46
C ALA A 172 13.56 7.74 16.65
N PHE A 173 12.34 8.09 17.05
CA PHE A 173 12.00 9.48 17.35
C PHE A 173 12.73 10.01 18.59
N VAL A 174 12.93 9.18 19.62
CA VAL A 174 13.74 9.55 20.79
C VAL A 174 15.19 9.79 20.38
N GLY A 175 15.79 8.86 19.62
CA GLY A 175 17.16 9.01 19.10
C GLY A 175 17.33 10.25 18.22
N ALA A 176 16.35 10.52 17.34
CA ALA A 176 16.32 11.72 16.53
C ALA A 176 16.29 12.99 17.38
N GLY A 177 15.36 13.07 18.35
CA GLY A 177 15.23 14.23 19.23
C GLY A 177 16.52 14.53 20.02
N LEU A 178 17.15 13.49 20.59
CA LEU A 178 18.40 13.62 21.32
C LEU A 178 19.55 14.10 20.43
N LEU A 179 19.73 13.50 19.26
CA LEU A 179 20.83 13.82 18.35
C LEU A 179 20.67 15.18 17.67
N LEU A 180 19.45 15.53 17.26
CA LEU A 180 19.15 16.85 16.69
C LEU A 180 19.27 17.95 17.75
N GLY A 181 18.80 17.69 18.98
CA GLY A 181 18.98 18.60 20.11
C GLY A 181 20.45 18.81 20.46
N PHE A 182 21.24 17.74 20.51
CA PHE A 182 22.68 17.79 20.73
C PHE A 182 23.42 18.55 19.62
N ALA A 183 23.08 18.28 18.35
CA ALA A 183 23.61 19.01 17.20
C ALA A 183 23.34 20.50 17.31
N PHE A 184 22.11 20.87 17.70
CA PHE A 184 21.71 22.26 17.90
C PHE A 184 22.46 22.95 19.03
N ILE A 185 22.67 22.27 20.18
CA ILE A 185 23.40 22.86 21.32
C ILE A 185 24.86 23.14 20.97
N ILE A 186 25.53 22.23 20.26
CA ILE A 186 26.98 22.30 20.00
C ILE A 186 27.34 23.21 18.83
N ALA A 187 26.48 23.29 17.81
CA ALA A 187 26.73 24.05 16.60
C ALA A 187 27.05 25.52 16.90
N ALA A 188 28.12 26.04 16.30
CA ALA A 188 28.42 27.47 16.39
C ALA A 188 27.50 28.30 15.48
N LYS A 189 26.93 27.68 14.44
CA LYS A 189 25.95 28.27 13.52
C LYS A 189 24.60 27.55 13.60
N ARG A 190 23.90 27.75 14.71
CA ARG A 190 22.61 27.12 15.02
C ARG A 190 21.56 27.29 13.92
N ARG A 191 21.39 28.51 13.43
CA ARG A 191 20.57 28.82 12.24
C ARG A 191 20.80 27.88 11.05
N HIS A 192 22.05 27.59 10.67
CA HIS A 192 22.33 26.73 9.51
C HIS A 192 21.87 25.28 9.75
N VAL A 193 21.95 24.79 10.99
CA VAL A 193 21.49 23.45 11.36
C VAL A 193 19.97 23.36 11.25
N ILE A 194 19.24 24.35 11.77
CA ILE A 194 17.77 24.38 11.68
C ILE A 194 17.33 24.48 10.21
N GLU A 195 17.92 25.37 9.42
CA GLU A 195 17.61 25.50 7.99
C GLU A 195 17.89 24.19 7.22
N ALA A 196 18.99 23.50 7.53
CA ALA A 196 19.32 22.21 6.91
C ALA A 196 18.31 21.11 7.29
N ILE A 197 17.85 21.06 8.54
CA ILE A 197 16.78 20.15 8.97
C ILE A 197 15.50 20.47 8.19
N GLY A 198 15.13 21.75 8.10
CA GLY A 198 13.94 22.19 7.39
C GLY A 198 13.92 21.78 5.91
N TRP A 199 15.02 22.01 5.19
CA TRP A 199 15.15 21.57 3.80
C TRP A 199 15.04 20.07 3.63
N ARG A 200 15.60 19.29 4.55
CA ARG A 200 15.49 17.82 4.51
C ARG A 200 14.07 17.34 4.78
N LEU A 201 13.36 17.93 5.74
CA LEU A 201 11.96 17.60 5.99
C LEU A 201 11.09 17.90 4.76
N ILE A 202 11.31 19.05 4.12
CA ILE A 202 10.64 19.39 2.85
C ILE A 202 10.96 18.35 1.77
N ALA A 203 12.23 17.99 1.59
CA ALA A 203 12.64 16.98 0.61
C ALA A 203 11.98 15.60 0.88
N ILE A 204 11.89 15.19 2.15
CA ILE A 204 11.22 13.95 2.56
C ILE A 204 9.73 14.01 2.21
N SER A 205 9.07 15.13 2.48
CA SER A 205 7.67 15.30 2.12
C SER A 205 7.46 15.22 0.61
N PHE A 206 8.30 15.89 -0.19
CA PHE A 206 8.21 15.82 -1.65
C PHE A 206 8.49 14.42 -2.19
N PHE A 207 9.51 13.73 -1.67
CA PHE A 207 9.81 12.37 -2.07
C PHE A 207 8.64 11.42 -1.80
N ASN A 208 8.02 11.51 -0.62
CA ASN A 208 6.85 10.68 -0.31
C ASN A 208 5.64 11.06 -1.17
N ALA A 209 5.35 12.35 -1.36
CA ALA A 209 4.30 12.80 -2.26
C ALA A 209 4.54 12.28 -3.68
N PHE A 210 5.79 12.27 -4.14
CA PHE A 210 6.16 11.69 -5.42
C PHE A 210 5.87 10.18 -5.47
N VAL A 211 6.29 9.41 -4.47
CA VAL A 211 6.07 7.94 -4.43
C VAL A 211 4.59 7.56 -4.39
N PHE A 212 3.75 8.28 -3.64
CA PHE A 212 2.34 7.92 -3.44
C PHE A 212 1.36 8.59 -4.41
N PHE A 213 1.76 9.66 -5.09
CA PHE A 213 0.90 10.36 -6.06
C PHE A 213 1.48 10.32 -7.47
N ILE A 214 2.68 10.86 -7.65
CA ILE A 214 3.26 11.07 -8.98
C ILE A 214 3.60 9.72 -9.62
N LEU A 215 4.28 8.86 -8.89
CA LEU A 215 4.71 7.55 -9.36
C LEU A 215 3.53 6.66 -9.79
N PRO A 216 2.47 6.45 -8.98
CA PRO A 216 1.34 5.62 -9.41
C PRO A 216 0.49 6.27 -10.50
N GLN A 217 0.37 7.60 -10.56
CA GLN A 217 -0.47 8.26 -11.56
C GLN A 217 0.21 8.44 -12.91
N TRP A 218 1.52 8.67 -12.93
CA TRP A 218 2.22 9.08 -14.15
C TRP A 218 3.30 8.09 -14.58
N ILE A 219 4.05 7.50 -13.65
CA ILE A 219 5.20 6.66 -13.99
C ILE A 219 4.79 5.22 -14.22
N ILE A 220 4.09 4.61 -13.27
CA ILE A 220 3.68 3.21 -13.36
C ILE A 220 2.86 2.92 -14.63
N PRO A 221 1.89 3.75 -15.05
CA PRO A 221 1.13 3.49 -16.28
C PRO A 221 1.96 3.56 -17.56
N MET A 222 3.09 4.28 -17.55
CA MET A 222 4.00 4.37 -18.71
C MET A 222 4.93 3.15 -18.81
N LEU A 223 5.21 2.51 -17.67
CA LEU A 223 5.90 1.23 -17.65
C LEU A 223 4.88 0.19 -18.13
N ALA A 224 5.02 -0.31 -19.36
CA ALA A 224 4.12 -1.31 -19.97
C ALA A 224 4.22 -2.70 -19.28
N ILE A 225 4.02 -2.72 -17.96
CA ILE A 225 4.13 -3.85 -17.06
C ILE A 225 2.72 -4.28 -16.71
N SER A 226 2.42 -5.57 -16.90
CA SER A 226 1.08 -6.13 -16.72
C SER A 226 0.47 -5.85 -15.34
N TRP A 227 1.27 -5.86 -14.28
CA TRP A 227 0.80 -5.58 -12.91
C TRP A 227 0.79 -4.09 -12.52
N GLY A 228 1.23 -3.20 -13.42
CA GLY A 228 1.34 -1.76 -13.16
C GLY A 228 0.03 -1.10 -12.71
N PRO A 229 -1.10 -1.28 -13.42
CA PRO A 229 -2.39 -0.70 -13.02
C PRO A 229 -2.83 -1.13 -11.62
N VAL A 230 -2.63 -2.40 -11.27
CA VAL A 230 -2.94 -2.95 -9.94
C VAL A 230 -2.07 -2.29 -8.87
N ALA A 231 -0.76 -2.25 -9.08
CA ALA A 231 0.18 -1.61 -8.15
C ALA A 231 -0.11 -0.11 -7.96
N SER A 232 -0.50 0.60 -9.02
CA SER A 232 -0.88 2.01 -8.95
C SER A 232 -2.08 2.23 -8.02
N ILE A 233 -3.12 1.42 -8.15
CA ILE A 233 -4.33 1.54 -7.32
C ILE A 233 -4.03 1.17 -5.87
N VAL A 234 -3.25 0.13 -5.64
CA VAL A 234 -2.83 -0.29 -4.30
C VAL A 234 -1.99 0.79 -3.62
N LEU A 235 -1.03 1.39 -4.34
CA LEU A 235 -0.22 2.50 -3.81
C LEU A 235 -1.08 3.72 -3.44
N LYS A 236 -2.06 4.08 -4.28
CA LYS A 236 -3.00 5.18 -3.98
C LYS A 236 -3.86 4.88 -2.75
N ALA A 237 -4.37 3.66 -2.65
CA ALA A 237 -5.15 3.19 -1.52
C ALA A 237 -4.38 3.26 -0.19
N ILE A 238 -3.11 2.83 -0.22
CA ILE A 238 -2.21 2.83 0.94
C ILE A 238 -1.72 4.26 1.27
N GLY A 239 -1.55 5.13 0.27
CA GLY A 239 -1.07 6.50 0.43
C GLY A 239 -2.11 7.49 0.98
N GLY A 240 -3.41 7.23 0.82
CA GLY A 240 -4.48 8.14 1.24
C GLY A 240 -4.44 8.53 2.73
N PRO A 241 -4.35 7.56 3.68
CA PRO A 241 -4.33 7.85 5.12
C PRO A 241 -3.15 8.70 5.59
N VAL A 242 -2.03 8.69 4.85
CA VAL A 242 -0.76 9.32 5.28
C VAL A 242 -0.54 10.73 4.73
N ILE A 243 -1.49 11.26 3.94
CA ILE A 243 -1.40 12.60 3.33
C ILE A 243 -1.20 13.69 4.37
N ALA A 244 -1.99 13.65 5.46
CA ALA A 244 -1.92 14.65 6.52
C ALA A 244 -0.52 14.72 7.13
N THR A 245 0.13 13.56 7.30
CA THR A 245 1.50 13.47 7.83
C THR A 245 2.51 14.15 6.92
N TYR A 246 2.40 14.00 5.59
CA TYR A 246 3.29 14.69 4.65
C TYR A 246 3.14 16.20 4.73
N ILE A 247 1.89 16.68 4.79
CA ILE A 247 1.61 18.10 4.97
C ILE A 247 2.21 18.61 6.28
N THR A 248 2.06 17.86 7.39
CA THR A 248 2.67 18.22 8.66
C THR A 248 4.19 18.31 8.55
N ILE A 249 4.86 17.31 7.96
CA ILE A 249 6.31 17.31 7.77
C ILE A 249 6.76 18.51 6.92
N PHE A 250 6.02 18.83 5.86
CA PHE A 250 6.29 19.97 5.01
C PHE A 250 6.16 21.31 5.75
N VAL A 251 5.06 21.50 6.49
CA VAL A 251 4.80 22.70 7.29
C VAL A 251 5.85 22.84 8.40
N THR A 252 6.21 21.75 9.07
CA THR A 252 7.31 21.73 10.05
C THR A 252 8.63 22.13 9.39
N GLY A 253 8.92 21.64 8.19
CA GLY A 253 10.10 22.02 7.43
C GLY A 253 10.14 23.51 7.09
N ILE A 254 9.02 24.09 6.65
CA ILE A 254 8.89 25.55 6.44
C ILE A 254 9.11 26.31 7.74
N GLY A 255 8.52 25.86 8.84
CA GLY A 255 8.71 26.43 10.17
C GLY A 255 10.18 26.47 10.57
N CYS A 256 10.92 25.38 10.36
CA CYS A 256 12.36 25.33 10.61
C CYS A 256 13.14 26.35 9.76
N ILE A 257 12.75 26.61 8.51
CA ILE A 257 13.44 27.58 7.65
C ILE A 257 13.10 29.03 8.03
N SER A 258 11.85 29.29 8.46
CA SER A 258 11.36 30.64 8.74
C SER A 258 11.71 31.11 10.15
N LEU A 259 11.69 30.23 11.15
CA LEU A 259 11.90 30.55 12.57
C LEU A 259 13.21 31.30 12.85
N PRO A 260 14.37 30.95 12.28
CA PRO A 260 15.62 31.69 12.49
C PRO A 260 15.61 33.12 11.94
N ARG A 261 14.64 33.48 11.09
CA ARG A 261 14.48 34.86 10.60
C ARG A 261 13.75 35.76 11.59
N PHE A 262 12.89 35.17 12.43
CA PHE A 262 12.08 35.90 13.40
C PHE A 262 12.73 35.98 14.79
N ILE A 263 13.65 35.06 15.10
CA ILE A 263 14.34 35.02 16.39
C ILE A 263 15.84 35.22 16.14
N PRO A 264 16.37 36.45 16.24
CA PRO A 264 17.75 36.78 15.86
C PRO A 264 18.83 36.15 16.79
N PHE A 265 18.41 35.56 17.90
CA PHE A 265 19.28 34.88 18.87
C PHE A 265 19.47 33.37 18.57
N LEU A 266 18.84 32.85 17.51
CA LEU A 266 18.98 31.48 16.98
C LEU A 266 19.93 31.43 15.78
#